data_AF-A0AB39SPD0-F1
#
_entry.id   AF-A0AB39SPD0-F1
#
_cell.length_a   1.000
_cell.length_b   1.000
_cell.length_c   1.000
_cell.angle_alpha   90.00
_cell.angle_beta   90.00
_cell.angle_gamma   90.00
#
_symmetry.space_group_name_H-M   'P 1'
#
loop_
_entity.id
_entity.type
_entity.pdbx_description
1 polymer ?
#
loop_
_entity_poly.entity_id
_entity_poly.type
_entity_poly.pdbx_seq_one_letter_code
_entity_poly.pdbx_strand_id
1 'polypeptide(L)'
;MDGGAWYELINQGSGKALALVTPGDTTHWIDGLRDGEHTVRVVKRNDTPGDTSTFGGFVAAPGGAVLSKPAPRDRQIEFIGDSLTVGYGNVSGTRVCDPEQLKRNTNTDVSHGALTAQRLDADYQINGFSGLGMVRNVAGISPDVTYRTYYDRALLNVDGDVWQKPGTWPPPDRGGQPRRQRLLRPHPR
;
A
#
# COMPACT_ATOMS: atom_id res chain seq x y z
N MET A 1 -1.32 -15.16 9.05
CA MET A 1 -1.88 -14.23 8.04
C MET A 1 -3.26 -14.71 7.60
N ASP A 2 -4.14 -13.79 7.16
CA ASP A 2 -5.55 -14.04 6.86
C ASP A 2 -5.80 -14.85 5.56
N GLY A 3 -6.96 -15.53 5.49
CA GLY A 3 -7.57 -16.24 4.36
C GLY A 3 -7.72 -15.41 3.07
N GLY A 4 -7.83 -14.09 3.21
CA GLY A 4 -8.16 -13.09 2.20
C GLY A 4 -6.96 -12.39 1.52
N ALA A 5 -5.83 -12.26 2.19
CA ALA A 5 -4.80 -11.31 1.74
C ALA A 5 -3.78 -11.91 0.75
N TRP A 6 -3.44 -11.11 -0.26
CA TRP A 6 -2.50 -11.46 -1.31
C TRP A 6 -1.29 -10.53 -1.23
N TYR A 7 -0.09 -11.10 -1.21
CA TYR A 7 1.14 -10.33 -1.13
C TYR A 7 2.07 -10.60 -2.31
N GLU A 8 2.91 -9.63 -2.59
CA GLU A 8 4.04 -9.79 -3.49
C GLU A 8 5.32 -9.43 -2.74
N LEU A 9 6.28 -10.34 -2.83
CA LEU A 9 7.60 -10.18 -2.25
C LEU A 9 8.60 -9.92 -3.38
N ILE A 10 9.14 -8.70 -3.44
CA ILE A 10 9.88 -8.18 -4.59
C ILE A 10 11.32 -7.89 -4.19
N ASN A 11 12.27 -8.54 -4.85
CA ASN A 11 13.67 -8.13 -4.81
C ASN A 11 13.90 -7.02 -5.84
N GLN A 12 14.11 -5.79 -5.36
CA GLN A 12 14.22 -4.59 -6.18
C GLN A 12 15.43 -4.62 -7.13
N GLY A 13 16.52 -5.30 -6.76
CA GLY A 13 17.73 -5.38 -7.59
C GLY A 13 17.60 -6.35 -8.76
N SER A 14 16.85 -7.44 -8.58
CA SER A 14 16.67 -8.47 -9.63
C SER A 14 15.32 -8.42 -10.33
N GLY A 15 14.34 -7.69 -9.79
CA GLY A 15 12.96 -7.69 -10.26
C GLY A 15 12.21 -9.01 -9.99
N LYS A 16 12.85 -9.99 -9.34
CA LYS A 16 12.20 -11.25 -8.96
C LYS A 16 11.07 -10.97 -7.96
N ALA A 17 9.89 -11.52 -8.24
CA ALA A 17 8.73 -11.42 -7.37
C ALA A 17 8.19 -12.82 -7.01
N LEU A 18 7.83 -13.01 -5.75
CA LEU A 18 7.11 -14.19 -5.26
C LEU A 18 5.70 -13.77 -4.85
N ALA A 19 4.68 -14.40 -5.46
CA ALA A 19 3.29 -14.21 -5.08
C ALA A 19 2.96 -15.10 -3.87
N LEU A 20 2.41 -14.49 -2.82
CA LEU A 20 2.01 -15.16 -1.59
C LEU A 20 0.49 -15.05 -1.45
N VAL A 21 -0.20 -16.14 -1.76
CA VAL A 21 -1.66 -16.25 -1.70
C VAL A 21 -2.04 -16.88 -0.37
N THR A 22 -2.69 -16.12 0.51
CA THR A 22 -3.14 -16.65 1.81
C THR A 22 -2.02 -17.38 2.56
N PRO A 23 -0.87 -16.72 2.81
CA PRO A 23 0.38 -17.38 3.18
C PRO A 23 0.37 -18.10 4.54
N GLY A 24 -0.69 -18.00 5.35
CA GLY A 24 -0.76 -18.61 6.67
C GLY A 24 0.16 -17.91 7.69
N ASP A 25 0.42 -18.56 8.81
CA ASP A 25 1.39 -18.11 9.83
C ASP A 25 2.68 -18.91 9.70
N THR A 26 3.52 -18.53 8.75
CA THR A 26 4.76 -19.22 8.43
C THR A 26 5.76 -18.28 7.75
N THR A 27 7.02 -18.73 7.68
CA THR A 27 8.10 -18.05 6.95
C THR A 27 8.11 -18.51 5.50
N HIS A 28 8.12 -17.55 4.57
CA HIS A 28 8.31 -17.80 3.13
C HIS A 28 9.70 -17.35 2.70
N TRP A 29 10.45 -18.23 2.03
CA TRP A 29 11.82 -17.97 1.60
C TRP A 29 11.87 -17.48 0.14
N ILE A 30 12.79 -16.54 -0.14
CA ILE A 30 13.18 -16.20 -1.52
C ILE A 30 14.47 -16.95 -1.83
N ASP A 31 14.36 -18.01 -2.62
CA ASP A 31 15.51 -18.84 -2.98
C ASP A 31 16.21 -18.35 -4.26
N GLY A 32 17.43 -18.87 -4.49
CA GLY A 32 18.18 -18.61 -5.71
C GLY A 32 18.64 -17.15 -5.86
N LEU A 33 18.89 -16.48 -4.73
CA LEU A 33 19.60 -15.21 -4.67
C LEU A 33 21.11 -15.49 -4.60
N ARG A 34 21.90 -14.66 -5.30
CA ARG A 34 23.36 -14.68 -5.16
C ARG A 34 23.76 -14.01 -3.86
N ASP A 35 24.92 -14.36 -3.34
CA ASP A 35 25.53 -13.67 -2.20
C ASP A 35 25.70 -12.18 -2.50
N GLY A 36 25.33 -11.34 -1.53
CA GLY A 36 25.36 -9.90 -1.65
C GLY A 36 24.18 -9.22 -0.97
N GLU A 37 24.15 -7.89 -1.06
CA GLU A 37 23.06 -7.09 -0.51
C GLU A 37 21.82 -7.15 -1.41
N HIS A 38 20.65 -7.28 -0.78
CA HIS A 38 19.35 -7.29 -1.48
C HIS A 38 18.41 -6.30 -0.81
N THR A 39 17.69 -5.52 -1.62
CA THR A 39 16.56 -4.72 -1.15
C THR A 39 15.27 -5.47 -1.44
N VAL A 40 14.52 -5.78 -0.40
CA VAL A 40 13.29 -6.56 -0.47
C VAL A 40 12.10 -5.71 -0.03
N ARG A 41 10.98 -5.82 -0.76
CA ARG A 41 9.73 -5.13 -0.46
C ARG A 41 8.58 -6.14 -0.41
N VAL A 42 7.77 -6.07 0.63
CA VAL A 42 6.49 -6.80 0.75
C VAL A 42 5.37 -5.83 0.45
N VAL A 43 4.44 -6.21 -0.41
CA VAL A 43 3.30 -5.38 -0.79
C VAL A 43 2.02 -6.18 -0.68
N LYS A 44 0.98 -5.61 -0.05
CA LYS A 44 -0.38 -6.15 -0.10
C LYS A 44 -1.04 -5.72 -1.41
N ARG A 45 -1.61 -6.67 -2.16
CA ARG A 45 -2.13 -6.44 -3.52
C ARG A 45 -3.62 -6.08 -3.57
N ASN A 46 -4.42 -6.60 -2.66
CA ASN A 46 -5.87 -6.46 -2.70
C ASN A 46 -6.40 -5.74 -1.45
N ASP A 47 -7.55 -5.07 -1.58
CA ASP A 47 -8.30 -4.63 -0.42
C ASP A 47 -9.02 -5.84 0.20
N THR A 48 -8.89 -5.97 1.51
CA THR A 48 -9.57 -7.01 2.31
C THR A 48 -10.19 -6.31 3.51
N PRO A 49 -11.21 -5.46 3.31
CA PRO A 49 -11.70 -4.57 4.35
C PRO A 49 -12.32 -5.29 5.55
N GLY A 50 -12.68 -6.58 5.41
CA GLY A 50 -13.14 -7.43 6.50
C GLY A 50 -12.01 -8.06 7.32
N ASP A 51 -10.76 -7.95 6.87
CA ASP A 51 -9.65 -8.72 7.39
C ASP A 51 -8.42 -7.87 7.71
N THR A 52 -7.71 -8.26 8.77
CA THR A 52 -6.40 -7.72 9.14
C THR A 52 -5.32 -8.76 8.87
N SER A 53 -4.11 -8.29 8.58
CA SER A 53 -2.94 -9.16 8.41
C SER A 53 -1.77 -8.68 9.25
N THR A 54 -1.01 -9.64 9.76
CA THR A 54 0.19 -9.41 10.54
C THR A 54 1.41 -9.82 9.72
N PHE A 55 2.43 -8.97 9.70
CA PHE A 55 3.73 -9.28 9.12
C PHE A 55 4.76 -9.47 10.25
N GLY A 56 5.32 -10.67 10.35
CA GLY A 56 6.28 -11.02 11.42
C GLY A 56 7.69 -10.43 11.26
N GLY A 57 7.95 -9.74 10.15
CA GLY A 57 9.25 -9.15 9.85
C GLY A 57 10.08 -9.98 8.87
N PHE A 58 11.29 -9.50 8.63
CA PHE A 58 12.27 -10.18 7.77
C PHE A 58 13.21 -11.03 8.62
N VAL A 59 13.57 -12.20 8.09
CA VAL A 59 14.57 -13.10 8.68
C VAL A 59 15.63 -13.35 7.62
N ALA A 60 16.90 -13.27 8.01
CA ALA A 60 18.01 -13.61 7.12
C ALA A 60 18.23 -15.13 7.08
N ALA A 61 18.65 -15.65 5.92
CA ALA A 61 19.12 -17.02 5.81
C ALA A 61 20.36 -17.25 6.72
N PRO A 62 20.68 -18.50 7.10
CA PRO A 62 21.85 -18.80 7.90
C PRO A 62 23.13 -18.16 7.32
N GLY A 63 23.88 -17.43 8.14
CA GLY A 63 25.08 -16.70 7.73
C GLY A 63 24.83 -15.30 7.15
N GLY A 64 23.57 -14.92 6.93
CA GLY A 64 23.16 -13.57 6.54
C GLY A 64 22.79 -12.69 7.74
N ALA A 65 22.49 -11.43 7.44
CA ALA A 65 21.97 -10.47 8.42
C ALA A 65 20.87 -9.59 7.79
N VAL A 66 19.89 -9.19 8.60
CA VAL A 66 18.94 -8.14 8.21
C VAL A 66 19.63 -6.79 8.41
N LEU A 67 19.89 -6.10 7.30
CA LEU A 67 20.52 -4.78 7.33
C LEU A 67 19.54 -3.68 7.74
N SER A 68 20.07 -2.50 8.04
CA SER A 68 19.26 -1.32 8.31
C SER A 68 18.32 -1.00 7.13
N LYS A 69 17.08 -0.59 7.43
CA LYS A 69 16.12 -0.21 6.39
C LYS A 69 16.61 0.97 5.55
N PRO A 70 16.17 1.10 4.28
CA PRO A 70 16.44 2.29 3.47
C PRO A 70 15.96 3.58 4.14
N ALA A 71 16.60 4.70 3.80
CA ALA A 71 16.13 6.02 4.19
C ALA A 71 14.71 6.26 3.64
N PRO A 72 13.83 6.96 4.39
CA PRO A 72 12.53 7.36 3.87
C PRO A 72 12.71 8.32 2.69
N ARG A 73 11.69 8.39 1.83
CA ARG A 73 11.71 9.33 0.70
C ARG A 73 11.36 10.74 1.16
N ASP A 74 11.87 11.73 0.43
CA ASP A 74 11.59 13.14 0.70
C ASP A 74 10.15 13.54 0.38
N ARG A 75 9.47 12.77 -0.46
CA ARG A 75 8.09 13.00 -0.89
C ARG A 75 7.17 11.95 -0.32
N GLN A 76 5.97 12.39 0.03
CA GLN A 76 4.91 11.53 0.53
C GLN A 76 3.59 11.91 -0.14
N ILE A 77 2.83 10.91 -0.57
CA ILE A 77 1.56 11.11 -1.27
C ILE A 77 0.50 10.17 -0.69
N GLU A 78 -0.68 10.70 -0.40
CA GLU A 78 -1.83 9.91 0.03
C GLU A 78 -2.88 9.87 -1.09
N PHE A 79 -3.33 8.67 -1.43
CA PHE A 79 -4.41 8.45 -2.38
C PHE A 79 -5.63 7.94 -1.63
N ILE A 80 -6.74 8.65 -1.78
CA ILE A 80 -7.99 8.39 -1.07
C ILE A 80 -9.04 8.09 -2.14
N GLY A 81 -9.68 6.92 -2.08
CA GLY A 81 -10.69 6.59 -3.07
C GLY A 81 -11.31 5.20 -2.95
N ASP A 82 -11.91 4.78 -4.06
CA ASP A 82 -12.69 3.55 -4.16
C ASP A 82 -11.90 2.43 -4.87
N SER A 83 -12.63 1.57 -5.57
CA SER A 83 -12.09 0.44 -6.33
C SER A 83 -11.07 0.85 -7.41
N LEU A 84 -11.17 2.06 -7.98
CA LEU A 84 -10.18 2.55 -8.95
C LEU A 84 -8.83 2.84 -8.30
N THR A 85 -8.85 3.36 -7.08
CA THR A 85 -7.65 3.64 -6.27
C THR A 85 -7.02 2.34 -5.76
N VAL A 86 -7.85 1.38 -5.35
CA VAL A 86 -7.41 0.02 -4.98
C VAL A 86 -6.78 -0.72 -6.17
N GLY A 87 -7.26 -0.48 -7.40
CA GLY A 87 -6.87 -1.27 -8.57
C GLY A 87 -7.71 -2.55 -8.74
N TYR A 88 -9.00 -2.47 -8.43
CA TYR A 88 -9.93 -3.60 -8.47
C TYR A 88 -9.98 -4.26 -9.86
N GLY A 89 -9.56 -5.53 -9.95
CA GLY A 89 -9.53 -6.30 -11.19
C GLY A 89 -8.58 -5.77 -12.28
N ASN A 90 -7.66 -4.85 -11.95
CA ASN A 90 -6.87 -4.09 -12.91
C ASN A 90 -5.89 -4.93 -13.75
N VAL A 91 -5.52 -6.13 -13.33
CA VAL A 91 -4.65 -7.03 -14.10
C VAL A 91 -5.43 -8.17 -14.77
N SER A 92 -6.76 -8.14 -14.73
CA SER A 92 -7.59 -9.12 -15.43
C SER A 92 -7.56 -8.91 -16.94
N GLY A 93 -7.40 -9.99 -17.70
CA GLY A 93 -7.59 -10.00 -19.16
C GLY A 93 -9.07 -10.02 -19.59
N THR A 94 -10.00 -10.12 -18.64
CA THR A 94 -11.45 -10.23 -18.89
C THR A 94 -12.25 -9.33 -17.94
N ARG A 95 -13.47 -8.97 -18.37
CA ARG A 95 -14.42 -8.21 -17.54
C ARG A 95 -15.33 -9.08 -16.67
N VAL A 96 -15.40 -10.38 -16.97
CA VAL A 96 -16.20 -11.34 -16.20
C VAL A 96 -15.24 -12.14 -15.34
N CYS A 97 -15.30 -11.91 -14.04
CA CYS A 97 -14.51 -12.62 -13.04
C CYS A 97 -15.44 -13.20 -11.98
N ASP A 98 -15.19 -14.43 -11.55
CA ASP A 98 -15.70 -14.89 -10.26
C ASP A 98 -15.00 -14.14 -9.10
N PRO A 99 -15.51 -14.21 -7.86
CA PRO A 99 -14.93 -13.49 -6.73
C PRO A 99 -13.46 -13.85 -6.45
N GLU A 100 -13.05 -15.09 -6.70
CA GLU A 100 -11.69 -15.53 -6.47
C GLU A 100 -10.76 -14.95 -7.55
N GLN A 101 -11.12 -15.08 -8.82
CA GLN A 101 -10.43 -14.46 -9.96
C GLN A 101 -10.25 -12.97 -9.75
N LEU A 102 -11.30 -12.28 -9.31
CA LEU A 102 -11.28 -10.85 -9.06
C LEU A 102 -10.30 -10.47 -7.97
N LYS A 103 -10.29 -11.23 -6.87
CA LYS A 103 -9.31 -11.10 -5.79
C LYS A 103 -7.88 -11.29 -6.29
N ARG A 104 -7.62 -12.29 -7.15
CA ARG A 104 -6.28 -12.51 -7.75
C ARG A 104 -5.86 -11.36 -8.68
N ASN A 105 -6.84 -10.84 -9.40
CA ASN A 105 -6.63 -9.85 -10.46
C ASN A 105 -6.69 -8.41 -9.96
N THR A 106 -6.87 -8.18 -8.66
CA THR A 106 -6.70 -6.88 -8.02
C THR A 106 -5.25 -6.72 -7.59
N ASN A 107 -4.58 -5.69 -8.09
CA ASN A 107 -3.21 -5.37 -7.70
C ASN A 107 -3.00 -3.86 -7.49
N THR A 108 -2.98 -3.47 -6.22
CA THR A 108 -2.74 -2.09 -5.77
C THR A 108 -1.34 -1.59 -6.14
N ASP A 109 -0.32 -2.45 -6.23
CA ASP A 109 1.05 -2.02 -6.52
C ASP A 109 1.22 -1.48 -7.96
N VAL A 110 0.29 -1.86 -8.84
CA VAL A 110 0.21 -1.36 -10.23
C VAL A 110 -1.05 -0.52 -10.45
N SER A 111 -1.66 0.01 -9.38
CA SER A 111 -2.72 1.01 -9.48
C SER A 111 -2.14 2.36 -9.88
N HIS A 112 -3.00 3.26 -10.36
CA HIS A 112 -2.58 4.60 -10.76
C HIS A 112 -1.89 5.36 -9.61
N GLY A 113 -2.31 5.16 -8.36
CA GLY A 113 -1.73 5.82 -7.20
C GLY A 113 -0.32 5.33 -6.91
N ALA A 114 -0.15 4.00 -6.84
CA ALA A 114 1.16 3.40 -6.60
C ALA A 114 2.16 3.74 -7.73
N LEU A 115 1.76 3.61 -8.99
CA LEU A 115 2.62 3.94 -10.13
C LEU A 115 3.00 5.42 -10.17
N THR A 116 2.08 6.32 -9.80
CA THR A 116 2.36 7.76 -9.71
C THR A 116 3.39 8.04 -8.62
N ALA A 117 3.22 7.46 -7.42
CA ALA A 117 4.17 7.64 -6.33
C ALA A 117 5.56 7.08 -6.64
N GLN A 118 5.61 5.88 -7.22
CA GLN A 118 6.86 5.27 -7.68
C GLN A 118 7.57 6.16 -8.72
N ARG A 119 6.83 6.72 -9.68
CA ARG A 119 7.40 7.59 -10.72
C ARG A 119 7.94 8.91 -10.17
N LEU A 120 7.37 9.38 -9.07
CA LEU A 120 7.76 10.60 -8.35
C LEU A 120 8.80 10.36 -7.25
N ASP A 121 9.23 9.10 -7.06
CA ASP A 121 10.06 8.69 -5.93
C ASP A 121 9.49 9.20 -4.60
N ALA A 122 8.23 8.85 -4.34
CA ALA A 122 7.51 9.20 -3.12
C ALA A 122 7.11 7.94 -2.33
N ASP A 123 7.17 8.03 -1.00
CA ASP A 123 6.46 7.09 -0.14
C ASP A 123 4.95 7.37 -0.25
N TYR A 124 4.12 6.33 -0.10
CA TYR A 124 2.69 6.48 -0.37
C TYR A 124 1.80 5.70 0.60
N GLN A 125 0.59 6.20 0.78
CA GLN A 125 -0.53 5.49 1.39
C GLN A 125 -1.66 5.38 0.36
N ILE A 126 -2.18 4.16 0.19
CA ILE A 126 -3.39 3.90 -0.60
C ILE A 126 -4.52 3.62 0.39
N ASN A 127 -5.29 4.66 0.71
CA ASN A 127 -6.49 4.55 1.51
C ASN A 127 -7.64 4.29 0.52
N GLY A 128 -7.80 3.03 0.13
CA GLY A 128 -8.80 2.61 -0.86
C GLY A 128 -9.81 1.64 -0.25
N PHE A 129 -11.09 1.80 -0.57
CA PHE A 129 -12.13 0.83 -0.18
C PHE A 129 -13.12 0.64 -1.33
N SER A 130 -13.06 -0.52 -1.99
CA SER A 130 -13.92 -0.83 -3.13
C SER A 130 -15.41 -0.73 -2.79
N GLY A 131 -16.14 0.01 -3.63
CA GLY A 131 -17.59 0.18 -3.51
C GLY A 131 -18.05 1.29 -2.55
N LEU A 132 -17.17 1.86 -1.71
CA LEU A 132 -17.52 3.00 -0.88
C LEU A 132 -17.48 4.32 -1.64
N GLY A 133 -18.37 5.23 -1.25
CA GLY A 133 -18.39 6.61 -1.75
C GLY A 133 -18.42 7.64 -0.64
N MET A 134 -18.34 8.92 -1.00
CA MET A 134 -18.30 10.04 -0.04
C MET A 134 -19.61 10.30 0.70
N VAL A 135 -20.74 9.92 0.08
CA VAL A 135 -22.11 10.15 0.58
C VAL A 135 -23.03 8.96 0.36
N ARG A 136 -22.74 8.10 -0.63
CA ARG A 136 -23.49 6.90 -0.95
C ARG A 136 -22.55 5.89 -1.61
N ASN A 137 -22.71 4.62 -1.26
CA ASN A 137 -21.93 3.53 -1.81
C ASN A 137 -22.56 2.97 -3.10
N VAL A 138 -21.79 2.17 -3.84
CA VAL A 138 -22.27 1.54 -5.08
C VAL A 138 -23.59 0.82 -4.84
N ALA A 139 -24.56 1.02 -5.74
CA ALA A 139 -25.90 0.45 -5.65
C ALA A 139 -26.67 0.70 -4.32
N GLY A 140 -26.18 1.56 -3.42
CA GLY A 140 -26.75 1.76 -2.08
C GLY A 140 -26.42 0.66 -1.07
N ILE A 141 -25.37 -0.13 -1.28
CA ILE A 141 -24.91 -1.10 -0.27
C ILE A 141 -24.49 -0.38 1.02
N SER A 142 -24.66 -1.06 2.16
CA SER A 142 -24.22 -0.56 3.47
C SER A 142 -24.62 0.91 3.71
N PRO A 143 -25.92 1.25 3.67
CA PRO A 143 -26.39 2.64 3.64
C PRO A 143 -26.03 3.45 4.88
N ASP A 144 -25.72 2.78 6.00
CA ASP A 144 -25.38 3.41 7.27
C ASP A 144 -23.91 3.86 7.37
N VAL A 145 -23.08 3.51 6.38
CA VAL A 145 -21.65 3.85 6.36
C VAL A 145 -21.25 4.47 5.02
N THR A 146 -20.20 5.29 5.07
CA THR A 146 -19.58 5.87 3.87
C THR A 146 -18.08 5.77 3.99
N TYR A 147 -17.35 6.20 2.97
CA TYR A 147 -15.89 6.27 3.03
C TYR A 147 -15.39 7.06 4.27
N ARG A 148 -16.12 8.11 4.70
CA ARG A 148 -15.78 8.89 5.91
C ARG A 148 -15.81 8.09 7.21
N THR A 149 -16.59 7.01 7.27
CA THR A 149 -16.64 6.12 8.44
C THR A 149 -15.30 5.41 8.67
N TYR A 150 -14.50 5.23 7.62
CA TYR A 150 -13.30 4.41 7.64
C TYR A 150 -12.01 5.23 7.52
N TYR A 151 -12.06 6.46 6.99
CA TYR A 151 -10.87 7.24 6.68
C TYR A 151 -9.92 7.44 7.86
N ASP A 152 -10.47 7.63 9.06
CA ASP A 152 -9.67 7.84 10.27
C ASP A 152 -9.18 6.53 10.91
N ARG A 153 -9.50 5.34 10.36
CA ARG A 153 -9.08 4.03 10.91
C ARG A 153 -7.71 3.60 10.38
N ALA A 154 -6.89 2.93 11.21
CA ALA A 154 -5.69 2.25 10.73
C ALA A 154 -6.04 0.86 10.16
N LEU A 155 -6.93 0.16 10.84
CA LEU A 155 -7.44 -1.16 10.49
C LEU A 155 -8.95 -1.07 10.25
N LEU A 156 -9.36 -1.31 9.00
CA LEU A 156 -10.74 -1.09 8.56
C LEU A 156 -11.76 -1.97 9.30
N ASN A 157 -11.39 -3.20 9.63
CA ASN A 157 -12.25 -4.19 10.29
C ASN A 157 -12.22 -4.13 11.83
N VAL A 158 -11.46 -3.22 12.43
CA VAL A 158 -11.42 -3.04 13.88
C VAL A 158 -12.23 -1.81 14.24
N ASP A 159 -13.37 -2.03 14.90
CA ASP A 159 -14.26 -0.94 15.27
C ASP A 159 -13.63 -0.02 16.31
N GLY A 160 -13.72 1.29 16.03
CA GLY A 160 -13.12 2.34 16.87
C GLY A 160 -11.61 2.47 16.73
N ASP A 161 -10.96 1.69 15.87
CA ASP A 161 -9.54 1.86 15.59
C ASP A 161 -9.26 3.22 14.94
N VAL A 162 -8.13 3.83 15.28
CA VAL A 162 -7.76 5.17 14.82
C VAL A 162 -6.33 5.16 14.32
N TRP A 163 -6.13 5.67 13.10
CA TRP A 163 -4.82 5.90 12.53
C TRP A 163 -4.06 6.97 13.31
N GLN A 164 -3.10 6.51 14.10
CA GLN A 164 -2.14 7.38 14.80
C GLN A 164 -1.10 7.88 13.81
N LYS A 165 -1.43 8.94 13.07
CA LYS A 165 -0.57 9.52 12.05
C LYS A 165 0.79 9.93 12.65
N PRO A 166 1.91 9.33 12.21
CA PRO A 166 3.22 9.70 12.73
C PRO A 166 3.60 11.11 12.27
N GLY A 167 4.36 11.85 13.09
CA GLY A 167 4.83 13.19 12.71
C GLY A 167 5.71 13.24 11.45
N THR A 168 6.24 12.07 11.04
CA THR A 168 6.98 11.88 9.79
C THR A 168 6.08 11.76 8.56
N TRP A 169 4.75 11.68 8.73
CA TRP A 169 3.75 11.79 7.67
C TRP A 169 3.10 13.18 7.81
N PRO A 170 3.39 14.17 6.95
CA PRO A 170 2.86 15.52 7.11
C PRO A 170 1.35 15.49 6.89
N PRO A 171 0.58 16.35 7.57
CA PRO A 171 -0.86 16.44 7.37
C PRO A 171 -1.18 16.67 5.89
N PRO A 172 -2.21 16.02 5.29
CA PRO A 172 -2.82 16.57 4.09
C PRO A 172 -3.23 18.00 4.46
N ASP A 173 -2.88 18.95 3.61
CA ASP A 173 -2.97 20.37 3.90
C ASP A 173 -4.42 20.78 4.24
N ARG A 174 -4.77 20.79 5.52
CA ARG A 174 -5.96 21.52 5.97
C ARG A 174 -5.63 23.02 5.95
N GLY A 175 -5.51 23.61 4.75
CA GLY A 175 -5.60 25.05 4.51
C GLY A 175 -4.58 25.96 5.21
N GLY A 176 -3.30 25.56 5.33
CA GLY A 176 -2.26 26.37 5.96
C GLY A 176 -0.99 26.50 5.11
N GLN A 177 -0.86 27.64 4.41
CA GLN A 177 0.26 28.19 3.63
C GLN A 177 1.31 27.23 2.99
N PRO A 178 1.60 27.38 1.68
CA PRO A 178 2.68 26.64 1.04
C PRO A 178 4.02 26.95 1.70
N ARG A 179 4.80 25.92 2.04
CA ARG A 179 6.21 26.05 2.42
C ARG A 179 6.99 26.60 1.23
N ARG A 180 6.99 27.92 1.05
CA ARG A 180 7.90 28.59 0.13
C ARG A 180 9.29 28.55 0.74
N GLN A 181 10.17 27.70 0.22
CA GLN A 181 11.61 27.88 0.40
C GLN A 181 11.98 29.23 -0.21
N ARG A 182 12.43 30.16 0.63
CA ARG A 182 12.90 31.48 0.20
C ARG A 182 14.34 31.30 -0.32
N LEU A 183 14.50 31.21 -1.64
CA LEU A 183 15.81 31.22 -2.28
C LEU A 183 16.37 32.65 -2.23
N LEU A 184 17.43 32.85 -1.45
CA LEU A 184 18.27 34.05 -1.52
C LEU A 184 19.08 33.99 -2.82
N ARG A 185 18.75 34.84 -3.80
CA ARG A 185 19.67 35.14 -4.89
C ARG A 185 20.74 36.09 -4.35
N PRO A 186 22.05 35.80 -4.49
CA PRO A 186 23.07 36.80 -4.26
C PRO A 186 22.99 37.86 -5.36
N HIS A 187 23.02 39.14 -4.99
CA HIS A 187 23.19 40.25 -5.93
C HIS A 187 24.56 40.16 -6.60
N PRO A 188 24.68 40.34 -7.92
CA PRO A 188 25.95 40.61 -8.55
C PRO A 188 26.43 42.02 -8.15
N ARG A 189 27.73 42.14 -7.87
CA ARG A 189 28.43 43.42 -7.72
C ARG A 189 28.65 44.08 -9.06
#